data_AF-A0A925AHK4-F1
#
_entry.id   AF-A0A925AHK4-F1
#
_cell.length_a   1.000
_cell.length_b   1.000
_cell.length_c   1.000
_cell.angle_alpha   90.00
_cell.angle_beta   90.00
_cell.angle_gamma   90.00
#
_symmetry.space_group_name_H-M   'P 1'
#
loop_
_entity.id
_entity.type
_entity.pdbx_description
1 polymer ?
#
loop_
_entity_poly.entity_id
_entity_poly.type
_entity_poly.pdbx_seq_one_letter_code
_entity_poly.pdbx_strand_id
1 'polypeptide(L)'
;MANKLLNALNVSRHTTDLVFGNFQYLLFLGGLGILYIANAHFSEKGVRRIQSLQKEIKELKWEYTSIKSETMYKSMQSQIDESLEPVGLDLENKGPKVISVK
;
A
#
# COMPACT_ATOMS: atom_id res chain seq x y z
N MET A 1 60.98 -25.58 -11.61
CA MET A 1 59.73 -25.72 -10.83
C MET A 1 59.69 -24.81 -9.60
N ALA A 2 60.81 -24.64 -8.88
CA ALA A 2 60.92 -23.75 -7.70
C ALA A 2 60.51 -22.28 -7.94
N ASN A 3 60.85 -21.69 -9.09
CA ASN A 3 60.57 -20.27 -9.38
C ASN A 3 59.06 -19.98 -9.55
N LYS A 4 58.27 -20.98 -9.95
CA LYS A 4 56.80 -20.88 -10.03
C LYS A 4 56.16 -20.86 -8.64
N LEU A 5 56.70 -21.64 -7.70
CA LEU A 5 56.25 -21.66 -6.31
C LEU A 5 56.61 -20.37 -5.57
N LEU A 6 57.81 -19.83 -5.81
CA LEU A 6 58.22 -18.54 -5.27
C LEU A 6 57.36 -17.39 -5.81
N ASN A 7 56.99 -17.41 -7.10
CA ASN A 7 56.05 -16.43 -7.65
C ASN A 7 54.63 -16.59 -7.10
N ALA A 8 54.14 -17.80 -6.87
CA ALA A 8 52.86 -18.02 -6.20
C ALA A 8 52.86 -17.50 -4.75
N LEU A 9 53.99 -17.63 -4.05
CA LEU A 9 54.19 -17.04 -2.72
C LEU A 9 54.26 -15.50 -2.76
N ASN A 10 54.80 -14.93 -3.85
CA ASN A 10 54.91 -13.48 -4.06
C ASN A 10 53.57 -12.82 -4.45
N VAL A 11 52.72 -13.53 -5.20
CA VAL A 11 51.34 -13.10 -5.51
C VAL A 11 50.54 -12.86 -4.23
N SER A 12 50.69 -13.74 -3.22
CA SER A 12 50.05 -13.59 -1.91
C SER A 12 50.51 -12.33 -1.16
N ARG A 13 51.78 -11.94 -1.29
CA ARG A 13 52.30 -10.71 -0.68
C ARG A 13 51.76 -9.46 -1.36
N HIS A 14 51.75 -9.41 -2.69
CA HIS A 14 51.20 -8.27 -3.42
C HIS A 14 49.71 -8.03 -3.14
N THR A 15 48.90 -9.09 -2.99
CA THR A 15 47.49 -8.93 -2.62
C THR A 15 47.32 -8.41 -1.19
N THR A 16 48.21 -8.80 -0.29
CA THR A 16 48.17 -8.38 1.11
C THR A 16 48.48 -6.89 1.24
N ASP A 17 49.50 -6.40 0.54
CA ASP A 17 49.89 -4.98 0.56
C ASP A 17 48.81 -4.06 -0.05
N LEU A 18 48.12 -4.50 -1.10
CA LEU A 18 47.01 -3.76 -1.71
C LEU A 18 45.78 -3.67 -0.79
N VAL A 19 45.47 -4.74 -0.05
CA VAL A 19 44.36 -4.78 0.91
C VAL A 19 44.64 -3.87 2.09
N PHE A 20 45.87 -3.89 2.63
CA PHE A 20 46.25 -2.98 3.71
C PHE A 20 46.28 -1.51 3.28
N GLY A 21 46.69 -1.23 2.02
CA GLY A 21 46.64 0.13 1.46
C GLY A 21 45.22 0.70 1.28
N ASN A 22 44.21 -0.16 1.09
CA ASN A 22 42.81 0.23 0.87
C ASN A 22 41.88 -0.18 2.02
N PHE A 23 42.43 -0.47 3.20
CA PHE A 23 41.68 -0.97 4.34
C PHE A 23 40.54 -0.03 4.77
N GLN A 24 40.77 1.28 4.71
CA GLN A 24 39.73 2.29 5.00
C GLN A 24 38.55 2.22 4.02
N TYR A 25 38.78 1.89 2.75
CA TYR A 25 37.74 1.73 1.74
C TYR A 25 36.91 0.45 1.97
N LEU A 26 37.55 -0.65 2.39
CA LEU A 26 36.85 -1.88 2.79
C LEU A 26 35.95 -1.66 3.99
N LEU A 27 36.43 -0.93 5.01
CA LEU A 27 35.60 -0.55 6.16
C LEU A 27 34.43 0.35 5.76
N PHE A 28 34.65 1.30 4.84
CA PHE A 28 33.60 2.14 4.29
C PHE A 28 32.51 1.32 3.60
N LEU A 29 32.89 0.38 2.72
CA LEU A 29 31.94 -0.52 2.06
C LEU A 29 31.23 -1.45 3.05
N GLY A 30 31.94 -1.95 4.05
CA GLY A 30 31.34 -2.74 5.14
C GLY A 30 30.29 -1.95 5.91
N GLY A 31 30.59 -0.70 6.27
CA GLY A 31 29.64 0.22 6.88
C GLY A 31 28.43 0.52 5.99
N LEU A 32 28.66 0.72 4.69
CA LEU A 32 27.59 0.91 3.71
C LEU A 32 26.69 -0.32 3.60
N GLY A 33 27.28 -1.52 3.67
CA GLY A 33 26.56 -2.80 3.68
C GLY A 33 25.64 -2.95 4.90
N ILE A 34 26.14 -2.59 6.09
CA ILE A 34 25.33 -2.59 7.32
C ILE A 34 24.17 -1.59 7.20
N LEU A 35 24.47 -0.37 6.72
CA LEU A 35 23.46 0.66 6.51
C LEU A 35 22.41 0.26 5.48
N TYR A 36 22.81 -0.48 4.43
CA TYR A 36 21.90 -1.04 3.45
C TYR A 36 20.98 -2.09 4.06
N ILE A 37 21.52 -3.05 4.82
CA ILE A 37 20.72 -4.09 5.49
C ILE A 37 19.72 -3.44 6.46
N ALA A 38 20.16 -2.45 7.23
CA ALA A 38 19.28 -1.71 8.14
C ALA A 38 18.12 -1.02 7.39
N ASN A 39 18.42 -0.35 6.27
CA ASN A 39 17.39 0.30 5.44
C ASN A 39 16.43 -0.69 4.78
N ALA A 40 16.93 -1.84 4.31
CA ALA A 40 16.09 -2.89 3.75
C ALA A 40 15.08 -3.39 4.79
N HIS A 41 15.54 -3.62 6.02
CA HIS A 41 14.67 -4.09 7.11
C HIS A 41 13.62 -3.07 7.53
N PHE A 42 13.96 -1.77 7.50
CA PHE A 42 13.01 -0.69 7.76
C PHE A 42 11.97 -0.56 6.65
N SER A 43 12.40 -0.66 5.39
CA SER A 43 11.53 -0.62 4.21
C SER A 43 10.53 -1.77 4.23
N GLU A 44 10.95 -2.98 4.60
CA GLU A 44 10.05 -4.13 4.71
C GLU A 44 8.93 -3.90 5.73
N LYS A 45 9.26 -3.36 6.91
CA LYS A 45 8.26 -3.04 7.94
C LYS A 45 7.28 -1.96 7.45
N GLY A 46 7.79 -0.95 6.75
CA GLY A 46 6.97 0.11 6.14
C GLY A 46 5.98 -0.45 5.12
N VAL A 47 6.45 -1.30 4.20
CA VAL A 47 5.60 -1.93 3.17
C VAL A 47 4.49 -2.77 3.80
N ARG A 48 4.83 -3.60 4.81
CA ARG A 48 3.82 -4.41 5.51
C ARG A 48 2.76 -3.55 6.20
N ARG A 49 3.15 -2.41 6.80
CA ARG A 49 2.22 -1.46 7.41
C ARG A 49 1.32 -0.78 6.38
N ILE A 50 1.86 -0.43 5.21
CA ILE A 50 1.06 0.15 4.11
C ILE A 50 0.00 -0.85 3.66
N GLN A 51 0.37 -2.11 3.50
CA GLN A 51 -0.58 -3.17 3.10
C GLN A 51 -1.71 -3.36 4.13
N SER A 52 -1.39 -3.36 5.42
CA SER A 52 -2.42 -3.48 6.46
C SER A 52 -3.37 -2.28 6.48
N LEU A 53 -2.83 -1.05 6.38
CA LEU A 53 -3.63 0.17 6.31
C LEU A 53 -4.52 0.21 5.06
N GLN A 54 -4.01 -0.22 3.90
CA GLN A 54 -4.81 -0.30 2.69
C GLN A 54 -5.99 -1.28 2.83
N LYS A 55 -5.78 -2.39 3.54
CA LYS A 55 -6.86 -3.35 3.83
C LYS A 55 -7.93 -2.72 4.72
N GLU A 56 -7.52 -2.02 5.77
CA GLU A 56 -8.43 -1.33 6.70
C GLU A 56 -9.24 -0.23 5.99
N ILE A 57 -8.59 0.61 5.17
CA ILE A 57 -9.27 1.62 4.35
C ILE A 57 -10.28 0.98 3.40
N LYS A 58 -9.92 -0.16 2.80
CA LYS A 58 -10.85 -0.89 1.94
C LYS A 58 -12.06 -1.33 2.76
N GLU A 59 -11.88 -2.06 3.87
CA GLU A 59 -12.98 -2.51 4.73
C GLU A 59 -13.90 -1.35 5.15
N LEU A 60 -13.34 -0.23 5.60
CA LEU A 60 -14.11 0.95 5.97
C LEU A 60 -14.90 1.55 4.80
N LYS A 61 -14.33 1.56 3.60
CA LYS A 61 -15.03 2.01 2.38
C LYS A 61 -16.19 1.08 2.01
N TRP A 62 -16.03 -0.23 2.20
CA TRP A 62 -17.11 -1.19 1.98
C TRP A 62 -18.25 -0.96 2.98
N GLU A 63 -17.93 -0.78 4.27
CA GLU A 63 -18.92 -0.47 5.30
C GLU A 63 -19.69 0.82 5.01
N TYR A 64 -18.97 1.91 4.69
CA TYR A 64 -19.58 3.18 4.30
C TYR A 64 -20.52 3.02 3.10
N THR A 65 -20.09 2.28 2.08
CA THR A 65 -20.90 2.05 0.87
C THR A 65 -22.16 1.25 1.19
N SER A 66 -22.05 0.26 2.06
CA SER A 66 -23.19 -0.54 2.54
C SER A 66 -24.22 0.33 3.26
N ILE A 67 -23.79 1.09 4.27
CA ILE A 67 -24.66 1.98 5.06
C ILE A 67 -25.31 3.04 4.15
N LYS A 68 -24.54 3.61 3.22
CA LYS A 68 -25.06 4.58 2.24
C LYS A 68 -26.13 3.94 1.36
N SER A 69 -25.90 2.71 0.88
CA SER A 69 -26.87 1.99 0.04
C SER A 69 -28.16 1.66 0.80
N GLU A 70 -28.05 1.23 2.05
CA GLU A 70 -29.21 1.00 2.92
C GLU A 70 -29.99 2.28 3.17
N THR A 71 -29.29 3.38 3.44
CA THR A 71 -29.90 4.70 3.63
C THR A 71 -30.60 5.18 2.35
N MET A 72 -29.97 4.99 1.19
CA MET A 72 -30.55 5.36 -0.10
C MET A 72 -31.79 4.51 -0.41
N TYR A 73 -31.75 3.22 -0.09
CA TYR A 73 -32.90 2.31 -0.22
C TYR A 73 -34.06 2.79 0.67
N LYS A 74 -33.80 3.07 1.95
CA LYS A 74 -34.82 3.63 2.86
C LYS A 74 -35.32 5.02 2.45
N SER A 75 -34.49 5.79 1.75
CA SER A 75 -34.85 7.13 1.27
C SER A 75 -35.50 7.13 -0.13
N MET A 76 -35.65 5.97 -0.78
CA MET A 76 -36.33 5.87 -2.07
C MET A 76 -37.82 6.15 -1.88
N GLN A 77 -38.36 7.07 -2.69
CA GLN A 77 -39.76 7.48 -2.62
C GLN A 77 -40.71 6.29 -2.63
N SER A 78 -40.49 5.29 -3.49
CA SER A 78 -41.35 4.10 -3.56
C SER A 78 -41.46 3.31 -2.24
N GLN A 79 -40.40 3.28 -1.43
CA GLN A 79 -40.43 2.61 -0.13
C GLN A 79 -40.91 3.50 1.01
N ILE A 80 -40.75 4.81 0.86
CA ILE A 80 -41.36 5.78 1.77
C ILE A 80 -42.88 5.74 1.57
N ASP A 81 -43.36 5.67 0.33
CA ASP A 81 -44.78 5.51 -0.02
C ASP A 81 -45.34 4.21 0.60
N GLU A 82 -44.68 3.07 0.41
CA GLU A 82 -45.05 1.77 1.02
C GLU A 82 -45.00 1.80 2.56
N SER A 83 -44.03 2.51 3.15
CA SER A 83 -43.96 2.67 4.62
C SER A 83 -45.01 3.63 5.18
N LEU A 84 -45.58 4.52 4.36
CA LEU A 84 -46.60 5.49 4.73
C LEU A 84 -48.03 5.00 4.44
N GLU A 85 -48.21 3.97 3.59
CA GLU A 85 -49.50 3.26 3.40
C GLU A 85 -50.21 2.87 4.71
N PRO A 86 -49.55 2.25 5.71
CA PRO A 86 -50.20 1.90 6.98
C PRO A 86 -50.55 3.12 7.85
N VAL A 87 -49.98 4.30 7.57
CA VAL A 87 -50.25 5.57 8.27
C VAL A 87 -51.32 6.39 7.54
N GLY A 88 -51.77 5.97 6.36
CA GLY A 88 -52.80 6.64 5.57
C GLY A 88 -52.37 7.97 4.93
N LEU A 89 -51.05 8.20 4.84
CA LEU A 89 -50.46 9.39 4.23
C LEU A 89 -49.96 9.05 2.82
N ASP A 90 -50.62 9.60 1.81
CA ASP A 90 -50.22 9.43 0.41
C ASP A 90 -49.22 10.52 0.02
N LEU A 91 -48.04 10.14 -0.46
CA LEU A 91 -47.07 11.07 -1.02
C LEU A 91 -47.49 11.40 -2.44
N GLU A 92 -48.13 12.57 -2.61
CA GLU A 92 -48.72 12.99 -3.88
C GLU A 92 -47.63 13.26 -4.94
N ASN A 93 -47.20 12.21 -5.66
CA ASN A 93 -46.26 12.28 -6.77
C ASN A 93 -46.99 12.70 -8.06
N LYS A 94 -47.43 13.96 -8.11
CA LYS A 94 -47.93 14.55 -9.36
C LYS A 94 -46.75 15.02 -10.20
N GLY A 95 -46.30 14.16 -11.11
CA GLY A 95 -45.57 14.60 -12.30
C GLY A 95 -46.35 15.71 -13.04
N PRO A 96 -45.67 16.61 -13.77
CA PRO A 96 -46.30 17.82 -14.30
C PRO A 96 -47.44 17.47 -15.25
N LYS A 97 -48.66 17.93 -14.93
CA LYS A 97 -49.82 17.79 -15.81
C LYS A 97 -49.67 18.72 -17.01
N VAL A 98 -49.37 18.15 -18.17
CA VAL A 98 -49.49 18.85 -19.45
C VAL A 98 -50.98 19.04 -19.78
N ILE A 99 -51.41 20.30 -19.79
CA ILE A 99 -52.74 20.70 -20.27
C ILE A 99 -52.65 20.89 -21.79
N SER A 100 -53.28 19.98 -22.54
CA SER A 100 -53.50 20.15 -23.97
C SER A 100 -54.81 20.92 -24.16
N VAL A 101 -54.71 22.16 -24.66
CA VAL A 101 -55.86 22.97 -25.05
C VAL A 101 -56.14 22.66 -26.52
N LYS A 102 -57.38 22.24 -26.81
CA LYS A 102 -57.87 21.90 -28.15
C LYS A 102 -58.25 23.15 -28.94
#